data_AF-A0A6I8P9B8-F1
#
_entry.id   AF-A0A6I8P9B8-F1
#
_cell.length_a   1.000
_cell.length_b   1.000
_cell.length_c   1.000
_cell.angle_alpha   90.00
_cell.angle_beta   90.00
_cell.angle_gamma   90.00
#
_symmetry.space_group_name_H-M   'P 1'
#
loop_
_entity.id
_entity.type
_entity.pdbx_description
1 polymer ?
#
loop_
_entity_poly.entity_id
_entity_poly.type
_entity_poly.pdbx_seq_one_letter_code
_entity_poly.pdbx_strand_id
1 'polypeptide(L)'
;MSEPPLPMGEGRCQSSEGSEEEQQSPRLVLGGERTGATMKDSEGKSERTFKERLVLKSRLAKESLSEFLGTLIMIVLGCGSVAQAVLSRGQLGNIVTINVGFAMAVVMAIYVTGGISGGHINPAVSFAMCLSGRMSWLKLPFYVAAQFLGAFTGAALLFGIYYDALMAFAEGELLITGENATAFIFATYPAGYLSPANAFVDQVASTTFLILVIFAVFDTRNLGVPRGLEPIVIGLLIVVLASSLGLNSGCAMNPARDLGPRVFTAVAGWGLEVFTAGNHFWWIPVVGPMVGAVLGVLVYQLCIAIQLPQPEAEQEGQVMTKMEKYELSVMM
;
A
#
# COMPACT_ATOMS: atom_id res chain seq x y z
N MET A 1 -47.75 -31.39 38.58
CA MET A 1 -46.96 -31.69 39.78
C MET A 1 -45.60 -31.06 39.57
N SER A 2 -45.39 -29.80 39.99
CA SER A 2 -45.02 -29.35 41.35
C SER A 2 -43.53 -29.60 41.68
N GLU A 3 -42.75 -28.51 41.72
CA GLU A 3 -41.46 -28.33 42.44
C GLU A 3 -41.54 -28.79 43.92
N PRO A 4 -40.46 -28.85 44.78
CA PRO A 4 -39.21 -28.04 44.85
C PRO A 4 -37.96 -28.80 45.45
N PRO A 5 -37.06 -28.24 46.31
CA PRO A 5 -35.91 -27.33 46.06
C PRO A 5 -34.52 -27.80 46.62
N LEU A 6 -33.48 -26.92 46.46
CA LEU A 6 -32.16 -26.68 47.15
C LEU A 6 -31.90 -27.34 48.54
N PRO A 7 -30.67 -27.42 49.17
CA PRO A 7 -29.59 -26.39 49.20
C PRO A 7 -28.09 -26.78 49.57
N MET A 8 -27.19 -25.77 49.53
CA MET A 8 -26.07 -25.39 50.47
C MET A 8 -24.85 -26.29 50.82
N GLY A 9 -23.68 -25.63 50.96
CA GLY A 9 -22.57 -26.00 51.87
C GLY A 9 -21.17 -26.06 51.22
N GLU A 10 -20.35 -25.00 51.30
CA GLU A 10 -19.30 -24.70 52.31
C GLU A 10 -17.89 -25.25 51.99
N GLY A 11 -16.89 -24.37 52.05
CA GLY A 11 -15.46 -24.72 51.90
C GLY A 11 -14.52 -23.52 51.95
N ARG A 12 -14.19 -23.10 53.18
CA ARG A 12 -13.28 -22.00 53.59
C ARG A 12 -11.87 -22.08 52.97
N CYS A 13 -11.25 -20.91 52.77
CA CYS A 13 -9.98 -20.57 53.42
C CYS A 13 -9.76 -19.04 53.44
N GLN A 14 -9.77 -18.46 54.63
CA GLN A 14 -9.27 -17.13 54.97
C GLN A 14 -8.05 -17.29 55.86
N SER A 15 -7.12 -16.32 55.75
CA SER A 15 -6.26 -15.69 56.78
C SER A 15 -4.83 -15.52 56.23
N SER A 16 -4.10 -14.41 56.39
CA SER A 16 -4.31 -13.13 57.08
C SER A 16 -2.99 -12.33 56.92
N GLU A 17 -3.11 -11.01 56.71
CA GLU A 17 -2.39 -9.87 57.38
C GLU A 17 -0.85 -9.92 57.56
N GLY A 18 -0.06 -8.83 57.46
CA GLY A 18 -0.27 -7.38 57.34
C GLY A 18 1.02 -6.63 57.77
N SER A 19 1.17 -5.37 57.28
CA SER A 19 1.93 -4.19 57.81
C SER A 19 3.46 -4.28 58.05
N GLU A 20 4.34 -3.26 57.86
CA GLU A 20 4.30 -1.82 58.21
C GLU A 20 5.23 -0.94 57.31
N GLU A 21 5.06 0.38 57.41
CA GLU A 21 5.73 1.51 56.72
C GLU A 21 7.17 1.81 57.19
N GLU A 22 8.01 2.46 56.35
CA GLU A 22 8.81 3.63 56.79
C GLU A 22 9.39 4.48 55.62
N GLN A 23 9.33 5.79 55.79
CA GLN A 23 9.82 6.88 54.92
C GLN A 23 11.32 7.18 55.12
N GLN A 24 12.04 7.67 54.09
CA GLN A 24 12.99 8.80 54.22
C GLN A 24 13.58 9.34 52.89
N SER A 25 13.83 10.65 52.88
CA SER A 25 14.17 11.57 51.78
C SER A 25 15.71 11.83 51.66
N PRO A 26 16.25 12.74 50.81
CA PRO A 26 17.50 12.55 50.05
C PRO A 26 18.75 13.18 50.68
N ARG A 27 19.95 12.76 50.26
CA ARG A 27 21.23 13.42 50.62
C ARG A 27 21.96 14.01 49.42
N LEU A 28 22.10 15.33 49.49
CA LEU A 28 23.00 16.21 48.76
C LEU A 28 24.45 15.96 49.21
N VAL A 29 25.42 15.85 48.28
CA VAL A 29 26.85 16.01 48.59
C VAL A 29 27.50 16.94 47.56
N LEU A 30 28.21 17.94 48.09
CA LEU A 30 28.87 19.05 47.43
C LEU A 30 30.30 18.69 46.99
N GLY A 31 30.70 19.23 45.82
CA GLY A 31 31.97 19.94 45.56
C GLY A 31 33.33 19.25 45.79
N GLY A 32 34.10 19.10 44.70
CA GLY A 32 35.55 18.89 44.73
C GLY A 32 36.20 19.00 43.34
N GLU A 33 36.72 20.18 43.00
CA GLU A 33 37.61 20.41 41.84
C GLU A 33 39.04 19.91 42.13
N ARG A 34 39.71 19.30 41.15
CA ARG A 34 40.93 19.82 40.47
C ARG A 34 41.74 18.76 39.72
N THR A 35 41.96 19.08 38.44
CA THR A 35 43.21 18.96 37.65
C THR A 35 43.85 17.60 37.39
N GLY A 36 43.69 17.14 36.14
CA GLY A 36 44.68 16.35 35.40
C GLY A 36 44.59 16.74 33.93
N ALA A 37 45.53 17.54 33.46
CA ALA A 37 45.59 18.07 32.11
C ALA A 37 46.03 17.01 31.08
N THR A 38 45.43 17.10 29.89
CA THR A 38 45.99 16.82 28.54
C THR A 38 46.66 15.47 28.28
N MET A 39 46.05 14.67 27.39
CA MET A 39 46.66 14.15 26.15
C MET A 39 45.81 13.00 25.60
N LYS A 40 44.96 13.29 24.60
CA LYS A 40 44.78 12.54 23.33
C LYS A 40 43.50 13.01 22.63
N ASP A 41 43.58 14.22 22.07
CA ASP A 41 42.86 14.52 20.84
C ASP A 41 43.60 13.83 19.68
N SER A 42 43.32 12.56 19.45
CA SER A 42 43.47 11.91 18.15
C SER A 42 42.91 10.49 18.25
N GLU A 43 42.25 10.02 17.19
CA GLU A 43 41.68 8.67 17.02
C GLU A 43 40.18 8.53 17.32
N GLY A 44 39.40 9.55 16.97
CA GLY A 44 37.95 9.45 16.81
C GLY A 44 37.49 9.27 15.36
N LYS A 45 38.33 8.80 14.43
CA LYS A 45 37.89 8.40 13.07
C LYS A 45 37.47 6.92 13.11
N SER A 46 36.48 6.63 13.95
CA SER A 46 35.81 5.32 13.98
C SER A 46 35.33 5.00 12.58
N GLU A 47 35.81 3.88 12.03
CA GLU A 47 35.42 3.38 10.73
C GLU A 47 33.89 3.27 10.69
N ARG A 48 33.22 4.21 10.03
CA ARG A 48 31.79 4.05 9.72
C ARG A 48 31.63 2.70 9.04
N THR A 49 30.89 1.82 9.72
CA THR A 49 30.62 0.44 9.30
C THR A 49 30.15 0.46 7.83
N PHE A 50 30.58 -0.46 6.97
CA PHE A 50 30.23 -0.45 5.53
C PHE A 50 28.73 -0.21 5.27
N LYS A 51 27.87 -0.76 6.13
CA LYS A 51 26.41 -0.53 6.14
C LYS A 51 26.05 0.95 6.23
N GLU A 52 26.67 1.72 7.12
CA GLU A 52 26.41 3.16 7.31
C GLU A 52 26.79 4.01 6.11
N ARG A 53 27.71 3.51 5.26
CA ARG A 53 28.08 4.18 4.00
C ARG A 53 27.03 3.97 2.91
N LEU A 54 26.30 2.86 2.95
CA LEU A 54 25.25 2.53 1.96
C LEU A 54 23.87 3.12 2.32
N VAL A 55 23.65 3.53 3.57
CA VAL A 55 22.38 4.14 3.97
C VAL A 55 22.22 5.51 3.32
N LEU A 56 21.17 5.64 2.51
CA LEU A 56 20.75 6.93 1.96
C LEU A 56 20.42 7.91 3.10
N LYS A 57 20.91 9.15 3.02
CA LYS A 57 20.66 10.16 4.06
C LYS A 57 19.36 10.92 3.83
N SER A 58 19.03 11.19 2.58
CA SER A 58 17.79 11.89 2.20
C SER A 58 16.59 10.99 2.39
N ARG A 59 15.58 11.47 3.14
CA ARG A 59 14.30 10.78 3.29
C ARG A 59 13.62 10.56 1.94
N LEU A 60 13.62 11.57 1.07
CA LEU A 60 13.06 11.47 -0.27
C LEU A 60 13.78 10.40 -1.10
N ALA A 61 15.11 10.29 -1.00
CA ALA A 61 15.85 9.26 -1.71
C ALA A 61 15.51 7.84 -1.21
N LYS A 62 15.33 7.66 0.10
CA LYS A 62 14.84 6.39 0.67
C LYS A 62 13.46 6.03 0.16
N GLU A 63 12.53 6.99 0.19
CA GLU A 63 11.15 6.83 -0.27
C GLU A 63 11.12 6.50 -1.77
N SER A 64 11.85 7.23 -2.62
CA SER A 64 11.95 6.95 -4.05
C SER A 64 12.54 5.57 -4.36
N LEU A 65 13.61 5.16 -3.67
CA LEU A 65 14.16 3.81 -3.85
C LEU A 65 13.15 2.73 -3.44
N SER A 66 12.40 2.99 -2.36
CA SER A 66 11.36 2.09 -1.89
C SER A 66 10.22 1.97 -2.90
N GLU A 67 9.71 3.08 -3.44
CA GLU A 67 8.68 3.10 -4.48
C GLU A 67 9.13 2.40 -5.78
N PHE A 68 10.38 2.61 -6.18
CA PHE A 68 11.00 1.90 -7.31
C PHE A 68 10.97 0.38 -7.08
N LEU A 69 11.48 -0.08 -5.93
CA LEU A 69 11.58 -1.50 -5.62
C LEU A 69 10.20 -2.16 -5.48
N GLY A 70 9.26 -1.49 -4.81
CA GLY A 70 7.90 -2.00 -4.64
C GLY A 70 7.18 -2.14 -5.98
N THR A 71 7.29 -1.13 -6.84
CA THR A 71 6.64 -1.19 -8.16
C THR A 71 7.30 -2.24 -9.07
N LEU A 72 8.63 -2.42 -8.97
CA LEU A 72 9.35 -3.51 -9.64
C LEU A 72 8.81 -4.88 -9.20
N ILE A 73 8.71 -5.13 -7.89
CA ILE A 73 8.20 -6.40 -7.33
C ILE A 73 6.77 -6.65 -7.81
N MET A 74 5.91 -5.62 -7.72
CA MET A 74 4.53 -5.69 -8.20
C MET A 74 4.46 -6.10 -9.68
N ILE A 75 5.28 -5.51 -10.55
CA ILE A 75 5.27 -5.85 -11.98
C ILE A 75 5.83 -7.24 -12.24
N VAL A 76 6.97 -7.62 -11.66
CA VAL A 76 7.57 -8.93 -11.91
C VAL A 76 6.61 -10.04 -11.50
N LEU A 77 6.05 -9.98 -10.29
CA LEU A 77 5.18 -11.03 -9.78
C LEU A 77 3.77 -10.96 -10.38
N GLY A 78 3.22 -9.75 -10.52
CA GLY A 78 1.88 -9.55 -11.05
C GLY A 78 1.79 -9.86 -12.54
N CYS A 79 2.68 -9.29 -13.36
CA CYS A 79 2.72 -9.65 -14.78
C CYS A 79 3.22 -11.09 -14.97
N GLY A 80 4.01 -11.63 -14.04
CA GLY A 80 4.41 -13.05 -14.03
C GLY A 80 3.23 -14.01 -13.90
N SER A 81 2.21 -13.68 -13.11
CA SER A 81 0.98 -14.50 -13.05
C SER A 81 0.22 -14.47 -14.38
N VAL A 82 0.23 -13.33 -15.08
CA VAL A 82 -0.33 -13.20 -16.44
C VAL A 82 0.48 -14.02 -17.44
N ALA A 83 1.81 -13.88 -17.44
CA ALA A 83 2.70 -14.64 -18.30
C ALA A 83 2.51 -16.14 -18.13
N GLN A 84 2.41 -16.62 -16.89
CA GLN A 84 2.20 -18.04 -16.60
C GLN A 84 0.87 -18.55 -17.16
N ALA A 85 -0.22 -17.81 -16.97
CA ALA A 85 -1.53 -18.20 -17.50
C ALA A 85 -1.57 -18.17 -19.04
N VAL A 86 -1.02 -17.12 -19.65
CA VAL A 86 -1.05 -16.92 -21.12
C VAL A 86 -0.15 -17.91 -21.82
N LEU A 87 1.13 -17.97 -21.44
CA LEU A 87 2.14 -18.76 -22.15
C LEU A 87 1.93 -20.27 -21.97
N SER A 88 1.19 -20.69 -20.94
CA SER A 88 0.76 -22.08 -20.76
C SER A 88 -0.57 -22.42 -21.45
N ARG A 89 -1.16 -21.50 -22.24
CA ARG A 89 -2.49 -21.65 -22.86
C ARG A 89 -3.57 -22.04 -21.83
N GLY A 90 -3.48 -21.46 -20.63
CA GLY A 90 -4.42 -21.70 -19.55
C GLY A 90 -4.19 -22.97 -18.72
N GLN A 91 -3.15 -23.77 -19.01
CA GLN A 91 -2.89 -25.02 -18.29
C GLN A 91 -2.36 -24.79 -16.87
N LEU A 92 -1.59 -23.73 -16.66
CA LEU A 92 -0.96 -23.41 -15.37
C LEU A 92 -1.59 -22.19 -14.69
N GLY A 93 -2.65 -21.60 -15.27
CA GLY A 93 -3.33 -20.45 -14.69
C GLY A 93 -4.54 -20.00 -15.50
N ASN A 94 -5.43 -19.26 -14.86
CA ASN A 94 -6.62 -18.68 -15.47
C ASN A 94 -6.87 -17.28 -14.88
N ILE A 95 -8.01 -16.67 -15.20
CA ILE A 95 -8.32 -15.32 -14.73
C ILE A 95 -8.33 -15.20 -13.19
N VAL A 96 -8.73 -16.25 -12.47
CA VAL A 96 -8.72 -16.24 -11.00
C VAL A 96 -7.29 -16.24 -10.47
N THR A 97 -6.40 -17.07 -11.03
CA THR A 97 -4.99 -17.08 -10.62
C THR A 97 -4.29 -15.79 -11.00
N ILE A 98 -4.67 -15.13 -12.09
CA ILE A 98 -4.19 -13.80 -12.46
C ILE A 98 -4.61 -12.79 -11.38
N ASN A 99 -5.91 -12.74 -11.06
CA ASN A 99 -6.45 -11.78 -10.09
C ASN A 99 -5.81 -11.95 -8.71
N VAL A 100 -5.71 -13.19 -8.21
CA VAL A 100 -5.07 -13.49 -6.93
C VAL A 100 -3.57 -13.24 -6.98
N GLY A 101 -2.89 -13.69 -8.03
CA GLY A 101 -1.44 -13.53 -8.19
C GLY A 101 -1.02 -12.06 -8.24
N PHE A 102 -1.74 -11.24 -9.00
CA PHE A 102 -1.46 -9.80 -9.09
C PHE A 102 -1.76 -9.09 -7.77
N ALA A 103 -2.88 -9.41 -7.12
CA ALA A 103 -3.20 -8.87 -5.79
C ALA A 103 -2.12 -9.22 -4.76
N MET A 104 -1.66 -10.47 -4.71
CA MET A 104 -0.61 -10.89 -3.78
C MET A 104 0.74 -10.26 -4.12
N ALA A 105 1.04 -9.99 -5.39
CA ALA A 105 2.21 -9.20 -5.76
C ALA A 105 2.18 -7.80 -5.14
N VAL A 106 1.02 -7.13 -5.17
CA VAL A 106 0.82 -5.83 -4.52
C VAL A 106 0.98 -5.93 -3.01
N VAL A 107 0.38 -6.95 -2.36
CA VAL A 107 0.54 -7.20 -0.92
C VAL A 107 2.02 -7.30 -0.54
N MET A 108 2.79 -8.13 -1.24
CA MET A 108 4.21 -8.34 -0.96
C MET A 108 5.02 -7.06 -1.20
N ALA A 109 4.73 -6.33 -2.28
CA ALA A 109 5.37 -5.05 -2.55
C ALA A 109 5.12 -4.03 -1.42
N ILE A 110 3.89 -3.93 -0.92
CA ILE A 110 3.55 -3.05 0.21
C ILE A 110 4.27 -3.51 1.49
N TYR A 111 4.34 -4.80 1.79
CA TYR A 111 5.10 -5.26 2.97
C TYR A 111 6.58 -4.92 2.89
N VAL A 112 7.19 -5.02 1.71
CA VAL A 112 8.61 -4.70 1.50
C VAL A 112 8.90 -3.20 1.65
N THR A 113 7.94 -2.34 1.31
CA THR A 113 8.19 -0.90 1.11
C THR A 113 7.43 0.03 2.06
N GLY A 114 6.35 -0.47 2.66
CA GLY A 114 5.40 0.30 3.46
C GLY A 114 6.04 1.05 4.63
N GLY A 115 7.03 0.44 5.30
CA GLY A 115 7.74 1.05 6.42
C GLY A 115 8.63 2.25 6.04
N ILE A 116 8.88 2.49 4.75
CA ILE A 116 9.73 3.60 4.27
C ILE A 116 8.91 4.64 3.51
N SER A 117 8.24 4.25 2.42
CA SER A 117 7.49 5.19 1.57
C SER A 117 6.00 5.25 1.84
N GLY A 118 5.47 4.32 2.64
CA GLY A 118 4.04 4.03 2.72
C GLY A 118 3.56 3.01 1.70
N GLY A 119 4.43 2.57 0.78
CA GLY A 119 4.11 1.54 -0.22
C GLY A 119 3.00 1.98 -1.16
N HIS A 120 3.09 3.21 -1.71
CA HIS A 120 2.06 3.72 -2.61
C HIS A 120 2.02 2.93 -3.91
N ILE A 121 3.20 2.70 -4.51
CA ILE A 121 3.48 1.89 -5.72
C ILE A 121 2.52 2.16 -6.90
N ASN A 122 1.88 3.33 -6.88
CA ASN A 122 0.81 3.74 -7.78
C ASN A 122 0.72 5.28 -7.82
N PRO A 123 0.88 5.92 -9.00
CA PRO A 123 0.73 7.36 -9.16
C PRO A 123 -0.63 7.91 -8.70
N ALA A 124 -1.72 7.16 -8.92
CA ALA A 124 -3.06 7.57 -8.51
C ALA A 124 -3.22 7.58 -6.97
N VAL A 125 -2.61 6.60 -6.27
CA VAL A 125 -2.58 6.57 -4.80
C VAL A 125 -1.72 7.70 -4.25
N SER A 126 -0.52 7.91 -4.80
CA SER A 126 0.34 9.04 -4.45
C SER A 126 -0.38 10.38 -4.62
N PHE A 127 -1.08 10.55 -5.73
CA PHE A 127 -1.88 11.75 -6.00
C PHE A 127 -3.03 11.91 -4.99
N ALA A 128 -3.77 10.83 -4.68
CA ALA A 128 -4.82 10.85 -3.66
C ALA A 128 -4.29 11.26 -2.28
N MET A 129 -3.11 10.76 -1.88
CA MET A 129 -2.46 11.14 -0.62
C MET A 129 -2.07 12.63 -0.60
N CYS A 130 -1.67 13.20 -1.74
CA CYS A 130 -1.47 14.65 -1.86
C CYS A 130 -2.77 15.45 -1.72
N LEU A 131 -3.83 15.02 -2.40
CA LEU A 131 -5.15 15.66 -2.33
C LEU A 131 -5.71 15.68 -0.90
N SER A 132 -5.47 14.61 -0.13
CA SER A 132 -5.92 14.53 1.27
C SER A 132 -4.93 15.12 2.28
N GLY A 133 -3.87 15.80 1.84
CA GLY A 133 -2.86 16.40 2.72
C GLY A 133 -1.97 15.41 3.47
N ARG A 134 -1.98 14.12 3.12
CA ARG A 134 -1.17 13.06 3.74
C ARG A 134 0.23 12.92 3.14
N MET A 135 0.46 13.49 1.97
CA MET A 135 1.77 13.57 1.33
C MET A 135 2.03 14.97 0.75
N SER A 136 3.25 15.49 0.93
CA SER A 136 3.64 16.75 0.31
C SER A 136 3.66 16.64 -1.22
N TRP A 137 3.07 17.63 -1.90
CA TRP A 137 3.07 17.77 -3.35
C TRP A 137 4.46 17.75 -3.98
N LEU A 138 5.49 18.22 -3.26
CA LEU A 138 6.88 18.20 -3.74
C LEU A 138 7.44 16.78 -3.91
N LYS A 139 6.90 15.80 -3.20
CA LYS A 139 7.32 14.39 -3.30
C LYS A 139 6.70 13.68 -4.49
N LEU A 140 5.52 14.11 -4.92
CA LEU A 140 4.74 13.47 -5.97
C LEU A 140 5.55 13.17 -7.25
N PRO A 141 6.27 14.12 -7.87
CA PRO A 141 7.03 13.83 -9.10
C PRO A 141 8.12 12.77 -8.89
N PHE A 142 8.75 12.73 -7.71
CA PHE A 142 9.77 11.73 -7.39
C PHE A 142 9.18 10.34 -7.16
N TYR A 143 8.01 10.27 -6.52
CA TYR A 143 7.26 9.02 -6.38
C TYR A 143 6.83 8.49 -7.75
N VAL A 144 6.21 9.33 -8.58
CA VAL A 144 5.74 8.95 -9.92
C VAL A 144 6.91 8.49 -10.81
N ALA A 145 8.03 9.22 -10.81
CA ALA A 145 9.22 8.83 -11.57
C ALA A 145 9.80 7.49 -11.09
N ALA A 146 9.92 7.29 -9.77
CA ALA A 146 10.40 6.05 -9.20
C ALA A 146 9.49 4.85 -9.52
N GLN A 147 8.18 5.03 -9.39
CA GLN A 147 7.18 4.02 -9.72
C GLN A 147 7.25 3.64 -11.20
N PHE A 148 7.30 4.63 -12.10
CA PHE A 148 7.42 4.39 -13.53
C PHE A 148 8.70 3.62 -13.90
N LEU A 149 9.85 4.04 -13.36
CA LEU A 149 11.13 3.35 -13.58
C LEU A 149 11.13 1.94 -13.00
N GLY A 150 10.51 1.74 -11.83
CA GLY A 150 10.34 0.43 -11.21
C GLY A 150 9.49 -0.48 -12.08
N ALA A 151 8.39 0.03 -12.62
CA ALA A 151 7.50 -0.72 -13.49
C ALA A 151 8.16 -1.10 -14.84
N PHE A 152 8.86 -0.15 -15.48
CA PHE A 152 9.65 -0.40 -16.68
C PHE A 152 10.71 -1.48 -16.44
N THR A 153 11.48 -1.35 -15.36
CA THR A 153 12.56 -2.29 -15.01
C THR A 153 11.99 -3.67 -14.66
N GLY A 154 10.86 -3.73 -13.95
CA GLY A 154 10.17 -4.97 -13.64
C GLY A 154 9.68 -5.69 -14.89
N ALA A 155 9.18 -4.95 -15.89
CA ALA A 155 8.77 -5.52 -17.17
C ALA A 155 9.97 -6.09 -17.95
N ALA A 156 11.09 -5.36 -17.98
CA ALA A 156 12.33 -5.83 -18.60
C ALA A 156 12.88 -7.10 -17.94
N LEU A 157 12.88 -7.14 -16.61
CA LEU A 157 13.31 -8.32 -15.85
C LEU A 157 12.39 -9.52 -16.14
N LEU A 158 11.07 -9.33 -16.12
CA LEU A 158 10.13 -10.39 -16.41
C LEU A 158 10.26 -10.91 -17.85
N PHE A 159 10.46 -10.01 -18.81
CA PHE A 159 10.71 -10.37 -20.20
C PHE A 159 11.95 -11.27 -20.32
N GLY A 160 13.04 -10.94 -19.63
CA GLY A 160 14.23 -11.80 -19.59
C GLY A 160 13.96 -13.17 -18.95
N ILE A 161 13.18 -13.23 -17.86
CA ILE A 161 12.81 -14.48 -17.19
C ILE A 161 11.96 -15.40 -18.10
N TYR A 162 11.04 -14.83 -18.86
CA TYR A 162 10.11 -15.56 -19.73
C TYR A 162 10.52 -15.58 -21.20
N TYR A 163 11.73 -15.15 -21.55
CA TYR A 163 12.14 -14.93 -22.95
C TYR A 163 11.91 -16.15 -23.83
N ASP A 164 12.43 -17.31 -23.43
CA ASP A 164 12.30 -18.55 -24.21
C ASP A 164 10.84 -18.98 -24.37
N ALA A 165 10.02 -18.80 -23.34
CA ALA A 165 8.60 -19.12 -23.37
C ALA A 165 7.81 -18.17 -24.29
N LEU A 166 8.15 -16.88 -24.30
CA LEU A 166 7.56 -15.89 -25.20
C LEU A 166 7.88 -16.23 -26.66
N MET A 167 9.14 -16.54 -26.96
CA MET A 167 9.57 -16.92 -28.31
C MET A 167 8.91 -18.22 -28.77
N ALA A 168 8.81 -19.21 -27.90
CA ALA A 168 8.13 -20.47 -28.22
C ALA A 168 6.62 -20.30 -28.42
N PHE A 169 5.97 -19.42 -27.66
CA PHE A 169 4.52 -19.23 -27.71
C PHE A 169 4.04 -18.51 -28.97
N ALA A 170 4.81 -17.54 -29.45
CA ALA A 170 4.47 -16.68 -30.58
C ALA A 170 5.40 -16.88 -31.80
N GLU A 171 6.02 -18.06 -31.91
CA GLU A 171 6.85 -18.44 -33.07
C GLU A 171 7.97 -17.44 -33.41
N GLY A 172 8.57 -16.85 -32.37
CA GLY A 172 9.62 -15.83 -32.47
C GLY A 172 9.11 -14.40 -32.69
N GLU A 173 7.80 -14.18 -32.73
CA GLU A 173 7.20 -12.86 -32.93
C GLU A 173 6.73 -12.21 -31.61
N LEU A 174 6.69 -10.89 -31.58
CA LEU A 174 6.23 -10.08 -30.45
C LEU A 174 4.95 -9.35 -30.83
N LEU A 175 3.81 -10.02 -30.61
CA LEU A 175 2.50 -9.60 -31.12
C LEU A 175 1.70 -8.77 -30.10
N ILE A 176 1.00 -7.74 -30.60
CA ILE A 176 0.13 -6.86 -29.79
C ILE A 176 -1.32 -7.34 -29.82
N THR A 177 -1.78 -7.84 -30.96
CA THR A 177 -3.15 -8.30 -31.19
C THR A 177 -3.15 -9.67 -31.84
N GLY A 178 -4.26 -10.41 -31.69
CA GLY A 178 -4.41 -11.76 -32.23
C GLY A 178 -4.32 -12.83 -31.14
N GLU A 179 -4.47 -14.08 -31.56
CA GLU A 179 -4.57 -15.23 -30.64
C GLU A 179 -3.28 -15.45 -29.84
N ASN A 180 -2.12 -15.26 -30.47
CA ASN A 180 -0.81 -15.39 -29.84
C ASN A 180 -0.23 -14.03 -29.41
N ALA A 181 -1.07 -13.01 -29.18
CA ALA A 181 -0.61 -11.73 -28.66
C ALA A 181 0.06 -11.91 -27.28
N THR A 182 1.13 -11.15 -27.03
CA THR A 182 1.91 -11.24 -25.79
C THR A 182 2.08 -9.87 -25.12
N ALA A 183 1.80 -8.76 -25.82
CA ALA A 183 1.92 -7.42 -25.25
C ALA A 183 1.04 -7.21 -24.00
N PHE A 184 -0.12 -7.88 -23.96
CA PHE A 184 -1.08 -7.76 -22.86
C PHE A 184 -0.64 -8.44 -21.56
N ILE A 185 0.46 -9.22 -21.59
CA ILE A 185 1.12 -9.71 -20.38
C ILE A 185 1.66 -8.55 -19.56
N PHE A 186 2.15 -7.49 -20.22
CA PHE A 186 2.88 -6.39 -19.61
C PHE A 186 1.99 -5.19 -19.30
N ALA A 187 1.17 -4.75 -20.25
CA ALA A 187 0.27 -3.60 -20.14
C ALA A 187 -1.18 -4.00 -20.45
N THR A 188 -2.17 -3.20 -20.03
CA THR A 188 -3.57 -3.55 -20.30
C THR A 188 -4.01 -3.08 -21.69
N TYR A 189 -4.97 -3.79 -22.27
CA TYR A 189 -5.59 -3.46 -23.55
C TYR A 189 -7.11 -3.63 -23.42
N PRO A 190 -7.91 -2.83 -24.13
CA PRO A 190 -9.35 -2.92 -24.04
C PRO A 190 -9.86 -4.14 -24.80
N ALA A 191 -10.96 -4.74 -24.33
CA ALA A 191 -11.68 -5.76 -25.07
C ALA A 191 -12.19 -5.21 -26.41
N GLY A 192 -12.28 -6.07 -27.43
CA GLY A 192 -12.61 -5.64 -28.80
C GLY A 192 -13.98 -4.95 -28.97
N TYR A 193 -14.93 -5.20 -28.05
CA TYR A 193 -16.25 -4.57 -28.05
C TYR A 193 -16.29 -3.21 -27.31
N LEU A 194 -15.22 -2.86 -26.58
CA LEU A 194 -15.25 -1.75 -25.64
C LEU A 194 -14.96 -0.42 -26.34
N SER A 195 -15.86 0.55 -26.18
CA SER A 195 -15.64 1.90 -26.69
C SER A 195 -14.65 2.68 -25.79
N PRO A 196 -13.88 3.64 -26.35
CA PRO A 196 -12.96 4.46 -25.56
C PRO A 196 -13.64 5.21 -24.41
N ALA A 197 -14.85 5.71 -24.64
CA ALA A 197 -15.63 6.40 -23.60
C ALA A 197 -15.97 5.46 -22.43
N ASN A 198 -16.42 4.25 -22.72
CA ASN A 198 -16.76 3.29 -21.66
C ASN A 198 -15.51 2.74 -20.97
N ALA A 199 -14.40 2.58 -21.70
CA ALA A 199 -13.11 2.24 -21.12
C ALA A 199 -12.59 3.30 -20.15
N PHE A 200 -12.83 4.58 -20.45
CA PHE A 200 -12.50 5.67 -19.53
C PHE A 200 -13.35 5.61 -18.25
N VAL A 201 -14.67 5.43 -18.38
CA VAL A 201 -15.57 5.26 -17.22
C VAL A 201 -15.17 4.06 -16.36
N ASP A 202 -14.81 2.94 -16.99
CA ASP A 202 -14.34 1.72 -16.34
C ASP A 202 -13.08 1.96 -15.48
N GLN A 203 -12.08 2.66 -16.02
CA GLN A 203 -10.85 3.01 -15.29
C GLN A 203 -11.08 4.04 -14.17
N VAL A 204 -11.99 5.00 -14.39
CA VAL A 204 -12.39 5.98 -13.36
C VAL A 204 -13.11 5.27 -12.20
N ALA A 205 -14.08 4.42 -12.50
CA ALA A 205 -14.89 3.75 -11.49
C ALA A 205 -14.07 2.76 -10.66
N SER A 206 -13.29 1.89 -11.30
CA SER A 206 -12.41 0.94 -10.61
C SER A 206 -11.42 1.63 -9.67
N THR A 207 -10.80 2.73 -10.11
CA THR A 207 -9.88 3.50 -9.27
C THR A 207 -10.58 4.29 -8.17
N THR A 208 -11.80 4.76 -8.41
CA THR A 208 -12.64 5.40 -7.37
C THR A 208 -12.86 4.44 -6.20
N PHE A 209 -13.27 3.20 -6.49
CA PHE A 209 -13.45 2.18 -5.45
C PHE A 209 -12.14 1.80 -4.76
N LEU A 210 -11.04 1.70 -5.53
CA LEU A 210 -9.70 1.46 -4.97
C LEU A 210 -9.34 2.51 -3.92
N ILE A 211 -9.41 3.80 -4.27
CA ILE A 211 -9.05 4.90 -3.37
C ILE A 211 -10.00 5.02 -2.19
N LEU A 212 -11.30 4.82 -2.42
CA LEU A 212 -12.32 4.86 -1.35
C LEU A 212 -12.01 3.83 -0.26
N VAL A 213 -11.72 2.59 -0.64
CA VAL A 213 -11.44 1.52 0.34
C VAL A 213 -10.06 1.70 0.96
N ILE A 214 -9.04 2.14 0.22
CA ILE A 214 -7.74 2.52 0.81
C ILE A 214 -7.95 3.55 1.93
N PHE A 215 -8.73 4.60 1.66
CA PHE A 215 -8.98 5.63 2.67
C PHE A 215 -9.74 5.06 3.87
N ALA A 216 -10.73 4.19 3.65
CA ALA A 216 -11.46 3.53 4.72
C ALA A 216 -10.58 2.64 5.61
N VAL A 217 -9.61 1.92 5.02
CA VAL A 217 -8.69 1.03 5.73
C VAL A 217 -7.69 1.81 6.60
N PHE A 218 -7.19 2.93 6.08
CA PHE A 218 -6.17 3.74 6.76
C PHE A 218 -6.74 4.85 7.64
N ASP A 219 -8.07 5.05 7.69
CA ASP A 219 -8.70 5.97 8.62
C ASP A 219 -8.92 5.31 9.98
N THR A 220 -8.11 5.69 10.96
CA THR A 220 -8.16 5.14 12.32
C THR A 220 -9.44 5.47 13.08
N ARG A 221 -10.29 6.37 12.56
CA ARG A 221 -11.60 6.71 13.14
C ARG A 221 -12.71 5.76 12.68
N ASN A 222 -12.45 4.95 11.66
CA ASN A 222 -13.39 3.96 11.13
C ASN A 222 -13.25 2.62 11.89
N LEU A 223 -13.89 1.55 11.39
CA LEU A 223 -13.88 0.20 11.98
C LEU A 223 -12.46 -0.29 12.37
N GLY A 224 -11.44 0.17 11.64
CA GLY A 224 -10.05 -0.15 11.88
C GLY A 224 -9.68 -1.55 11.39
N VAL A 225 -8.49 -1.67 10.82
CA VAL A 225 -7.89 -2.96 10.47
C VAL A 225 -6.80 -3.28 11.50
N PRO A 226 -6.66 -4.53 11.98
CA PRO A 226 -5.55 -4.88 12.85
C PRO A 226 -4.21 -4.52 12.22
N ARG A 227 -3.32 -3.90 13.01
CA ARG A 227 -2.02 -3.43 12.53
C ARG A 227 -1.23 -4.55 11.84
N GLY A 228 -0.74 -4.25 10.65
CA GLY A 228 -0.01 -5.19 9.80
C GLY A 228 -0.90 -5.98 8.84
N LEU A 229 -2.24 -5.94 8.97
CA LEU A 229 -3.16 -6.57 8.00
C LEU A 229 -3.64 -5.63 6.91
N GLU A 230 -3.29 -4.34 6.97
CA GLU A 230 -3.68 -3.35 5.96
C GLU A 230 -3.29 -3.80 4.54
N PRO A 231 -2.05 -4.27 4.28
CA PRO A 231 -1.66 -4.74 2.95
C PRO A 231 -2.51 -5.91 2.45
N ILE A 232 -2.87 -6.85 3.33
CA ILE A 232 -3.72 -8.01 2.98
C ILE A 232 -5.12 -7.56 2.58
N VAL A 233 -5.71 -6.61 3.32
CA VAL A 233 -7.03 -6.05 2.97
C VAL A 233 -6.97 -5.34 1.61
N ILE A 234 -5.90 -4.59 1.33
CA ILE A 234 -5.69 -3.99 0.01
C ILE A 234 -5.56 -5.06 -1.08
N GLY A 235 -4.88 -6.18 -0.81
CA GLY A 235 -4.84 -7.33 -1.72
C GLY A 235 -6.23 -7.89 -2.02
N LEU A 236 -7.03 -8.15 -0.98
CA LEU A 236 -8.40 -8.66 -1.13
C LEU A 236 -9.28 -7.70 -1.94
N LEU A 237 -9.15 -6.39 -1.72
CA LEU A 237 -9.81 -5.37 -2.53
C LEU A 237 -9.44 -5.49 -4.01
N ILE A 238 -8.15 -5.67 -4.33
CA ILE A 238 -7.70 -5.81 -5.72
C ILE A 238 -8.27 -7.09 -6.36
N VAL A 239 -8.35 -8.21 -5.62
CA VAL A 239 -9.00 -9.43 -6.11
C VAL A 239 -10.47 -9.16 -6.47
N VAL A 240 -11.20 -8.47 -5.59
CA VAL A 240 -12.61 -8.12 -5.83
C VAL A 240 -12.77 -7.20 -7.03
N LEU A 241 -11.95 -6.16 -7.14
CA LEU A 241 -12.00 -5.21 -8.26
C LEU A 241 -11.66 -5.88 -9.59
N ALA A 242 -10.60 -6.70 -9.64
CA ALA A 242 -10.21 -7.41 -10.85
C ALA A 242 -11.28 -8.45 -11.27
N SER A 243 -11.91 -9.11 -10.30
CA SER A 243 -12.96 -10.10 -10.59
C SER A 243 -14.29 -9.47 -11.01
N SER A 244 -14.57 -8.25 -10.56
CA SER A 244 -15.84 -7.56 -10.82
C SER A 244 -15.78 -6.64 -12.03
N LEU A 245 -14.64 -5.99 -12.27
CA LEU A 245 -14.47 -4.92 -13.27
C LEU A 245 -13.37 -5.23 -14.30
N GLY A 246 -12.64 -6.35 -14.17
CA GLY A 246 -11.46 -6.64 -15.00
C GLY A 246 -11.76 -7.00 -16.46
N LEU A 247 -12.99 -7.40 -16.79
CA LEU A 247 -13.36 -7.92 -18.11
C LEU A 247 -13.17 -6.88 -19.24
N ASN A 248 -13.48 -5.62 -18.97
CA ASN A 248 -13.49 -4.58 -20.00
C ASN A 248 -12.07 -4.21 -20.46
N SER A 249 -11.21 -3.83 -19.51
CA SER A 249 -9.90 -3.25 -19.82
C SER A 249 -8.79 -3.65 -18.84
N GLY A 250 -8.99 -4.77 -18.11
CA GLY A 250 -7.98 -5.37 -17.25
C GLY A 250 -7.73 -4.66 -15.92
N CYS A 251 -8.61 -3.72 -15.51
CA CYS A 251 -8.49 -2.96 -14.25
C CYS A 251 -7.07 -2.42 -14.00
N ALA A 252 -6.53 -1.59 -14.90
CA ALA A 252 -5.18 -1.05 -14.73
C ALA A 252 -5.02 -0.32 -13.39
N MET A 253 -5.94 0.60 -13.05
CA MET A 253 -6.06 1.35 -11.78
C MET A 253 -4.79 2.09 -11.31
N ASN A 254 -3.71 2.04 -12.09
CA ASN A 254 -2.37 2.44 -11.73
C ASN A 254 -1.62 2.88 -12.99
N PRO A 255 -1.37 4.20 -13.16
CA PRO A 255 -0.68 4.72 -14.34
C PRO A 255 0.73 4.16 -14.56
N ALA A 256 1.50 3.91 -13.49
CA ALA A 256 2.85 3.35 -13.62
C ALA A 256 2.80 1.87 -14.03
N ARG A 257 1.81 1.12 -13.52
CA ARG A 257 1.61 -0.30 -13.83
C ARG A 257 1.31 -0.55 -15.30
N ASP A 258 0.74 0.43 -15.99
CA ASP A 258 0.45 0.34 -17.42
C ASP A 258 1.53 1.00 -18.27
N LEU A 259 1.82 2.28 -18.02
CA LEU A 259 2.67 3.08 -18.92
C LEU A 259 4.12 2.62 -18.89
N GLY A 260 4.65 2.22 -17.73
CA GLY A 260 6.04 1.73 -17.60
C GLY A 260 6.28 0.48 -18.46
N PRO A 261 5.52 -0.61 -18.25
CA PRO A 261 5.61 -1.80 -19.06
C PRO A 261 5.25 -1.57 -20.54
N ARG A 262 4.32 -0.66 -20.86
CA ARG A 262 3.99 -0.29 -22.25
C ARG A 262 5.15 0.39 -22.98
N VAL A 263 5.85 1.31 -22.30
CA VAL A 263 7.08 1.92 -22.86
C VAL A 263 8.16 0.86 -23.04
N PHE A 264 8.29 -0.09 -22.11
CA PHE A 264 9.20 -1.21 -22.27
C PHE A 264 8.87 -2.06 -23.51
N THR A 265 7.63 -2.52 -23.67
CA THR A 265 7.26 -3.36 -24.82
C THR A 265 7.46 -2.63 -26.15
N ALA A 266 7.20 -1.32 -26.19
CA ALA A 266 7.47 -0.50 -27.37
C ALA A 266 8.93 -0.58 -27.85
N VAL A 267 9.89 -0.51 -26.91
CA VAL A 267 11.33 -0.54 -27.23
C VAL A 267 11.91 -1.95 -27.29
N ALA A 268 11.25 -2.94 -26.69
CA ALA A 268 11.71 -4.33 -26.64
C ALA A 268 11.42 -5.14 -27.92
N GLY A 269 10.56 -4.62 -28.81
CA GLY A 269 10.33 -5.21 -30.13
C GLY A 269 8.87 -5.39 -30.53
N TRP A 270 7.90 -5.08 -29.66
CA TRP A 270 6.48 -5.06 -30.06
C TRP A 270 6.14 -3.89 -30.99
N GLY A 271 6.94 -2.82 -30.98
CA GLY A 271 6.74 -1.65 -31.82
C GLY A 271 5.90 -0.55 -31.17
N LEU A 272 5.83 0.61 -31.83
CA LEU A 272 5.10 1.78 -31.32
C LEU A 272 3.58 1.61 -31.38
N GLU A 273 3.10 0.55 -32.04
CA GLU A 273 1.69 0.20 -32.14
C GLU A 273 1.06 -0.11 -30.77
N VAL A 274 1.86 -0.36 -29.72
CA VAL A 274 1.37 -0.46 -28.33
C VAL A 274 0.69 0.82 -27.84
N PHE A 275 0.93 1.96 -28.50
CA PHE A 275 0.27 3.25 -28.25
C PHE A 275 -0.87 3.58 -29.22
N THR A 276 -1.08 2.79 -30.27
CA THR A 276 -2.19 2.99 -31.23
C THR A 276 -3.27 1.92 -31.08
N ALA A 277 -2.92 0.74 -30.58
CA ALA A 277 -3.84 -0.35 -30.31
C ALA A 277 -5.03 0.07 -29.41
N GLY A 278 -6.20 -0.48 -29.71
CA GLY A 278 -7.42 -0.20 -28.94
C GLY A 278 -7.92 1.24 -29.06
N ASN A 279 -7.81 1.87 -30.24
CA ASN A 279 -8.16 3.28 -30.48
C ASN A 279 -7.35 4.24 -29.59
N HIS A 280 -6.03 4.10 -29.61
CA HIS A 280 -5.11 4.88 -28.75
C HIS A 280 -5.40 4.71 -27.25
N PHE A 281 -5.65 3.48 -26.80
CA PHE A 281 -6.08 3.21 -25.42
C PHE A 281 -5.11 3.69 -24.33
N TRP A 282 -3.81 3.79 -24.63
CA TRP A 282 -2.72 4.03 -23.66
C TRP A 282 -2.92 5.19 -22.68
N TRP A 283 -3.63 6.26 -23.07
CA TRP A 283 -3.84 7.42 -22.20
C TRP A 283 -4.94 7.18 -21.16
N ILE A 284 -5.86 6.25 -21.42
CA ILE A 284 -6.98 5.92 -20.53
C ILE A 284 -6.50 5.35 -19.19
N PRO A 285 -5.61 4.33 -19.12
CA PRO A 285 -5.07 3.84 -17.86
C PRO A 285 -4.10 4.82 -17.19
N VAL A 286 -3.78 5.96 -17.82
CA VAL A 286 -3.01 7.06 -17.21
C VAL A 286 -3.93 8.10 -16.61
N VAL A 287 -4.88 8.63 -17.39
CA VAL A 287 -5.75 9.74 -16.98
C VAL A 287 -6.95 9.26 -16.17
N GLY A 288 -7.57 8.14 -16.56
CA GLY A 288 -8.75 7.57 -15.89
C GLY A 288 -8.50 7.33 -14.40
N PRO A 289 -7.40 6.65 -14.00
CA PRO A 289 -7.09 6.46 -12.59
C PRO A 289 -6.85 7.75 -11.82
N MET A 290 -6.30 8.80 -12.44
CA MET A 290 -6.09 10.08 -11.78
C MET A 290 -7.42 10.77 -11.47
N VAL A 291 -8.38 10.74 -12.41
CA VAL A 291 -9.75 11.24 -12.19
C VAL A 291 -10.47 10.40 -11.15
N GLY A 292 -10.37 9.07 -11.23
CA GLY A 292 -10.92 8.17 -10.22
C GLY A 292 -10.36 8.41 -8.83
N ALA A 293 -9.08 8.79 -8.71
CA ALA A 293 -8.48 9.15 -7.44
C ALA A 293 -9.08 10.41 -6.83
N VAL A 294 -9.34 11.45 -7.63
CA VAL A 294 -10.07 12.64 -7.17
C VAL A 294 -11.44 12.27 -6.63
N LEU A 295 -12.21 11.49 -7.41
CA LEU A 295 -13.55 11.08 -7.03
C LEU A 295 -13.54 10.21 -5.77
N GLY A 296 -12.61 9.26 -5.67
CA GLY A 296 -12.47 8.39 -4.49
C GLY A 296 -12.20 9.18 -3.21
N VAL A 297 -11.31 10.17 -3.28
CA VAL A 297 -11.06 11.09 -2.16
C VAL A 297 -12.32 11.88 -1.82
N LEU A 298 -12.95 12.53 -2.79
CA LEU A 298 -14.12 13.37 -2.56
C LEU A 298 -15.29 12.58 -1.97
N VAL A 299 -15.61 11.42 -2.54
CA VAL A 299 -16.70 10.55 -2.07
C VAL A 299 -16.40 10.07 -0.65
N TYR A 300 -15.18 9.62 -0.36
CA TYR A 300 -14.85 9.19 1.00
C TYR A 300 -14.97 10.34 2.00
N GLN A 301 -14.45 11.52 1.67
CA GLN A 301 -14.49 12.67 2.58
C GLN A 301 -15.93 13.12 2.84
N LEU A 302 -16.73 13.31 1.80
CA LEU A 302 -18.08 13.87 1.90
C LEU A 302 -19.12 12.88 2.43
N CYS A 303 -18.97 11.59 2.13
CA CYS A 303 -19.99 10.59 2.47
C CYS A 303 -19.66 9.77 3.71
N ILE A 304 -18.38 9.64 4.09
CA ILE A 304 -17.95 8.81 5.24
C ILE A 304 -17.16 9.62 6.27
N ALA A 305 -16.11 10.34 5.86
CA ALA A 305 -15.15 10.90 6.80
C ALA A 305 -15.71 12.05 7.66
N ILE A 306 -16.66 12.84 7.14
CA ILE A 306 -17.33 13.90 7.91
C ILE A 306 -18.36 13.35 8.91
N GLN A 307 -18.78 12.10 8.74
CA GLN A 307 -19.74 11.41 9.60
C GLN A 307 -19.04 10.64 10.75
N LEU A 308 -17.73 10.42 10.65
CA LEU A 308 -16.95 9.74 11.69
C LEU A 308 -16.70 10.66 12.90
N PRO A 309 -16.57 10.09 14.11
CA PRO A 309 -16.26 10.85 15.31
C PRO A 309 -14.99 11.70 15.15
N GLN A 310 -15.07 12.96 15.58
CA GLN A 310 -13.92 13.86 15.61
C GLN A 310 -12.98 13.43 16.76
N PRO A 311 -11.65 13.45 16.58
CA PRO A 311 -10.72 12.96 17.60
C PRO A 311 -10.73 13.67 18.96
N GLU A 312 -11.45 14.77 19.17
CA GLU A 312 -11.23 15.65 20.34
C GLU A 312 -12.50 16.18 21.05
N ALA A 313 -13.73 15.80 20.66
CA ALA A 313 -14.93 16.27 21.35
C ALA A 313 -15.38 15.39 22.55
N GLU A 314 -14.97 14.11 22.58
CA GLU A 314 -15.43 13.17 23.62
C GLU A 314 -14.54 13.18 24.88
N GLN A 315 -13.27 13.56 24.77
CA GLN A 315 -12.37 13.61 25.93
C GLN A 315 -12.61 14.85 26.81
N GLU A 316 -12.85 16.03 26.24
CA GLU A 316 -13.16 17.23 27.05
C GLU A 316 -14.50 17.11 27.77
N GLY A 317 -15.53 16.55 27.11
CA GLY A 317 -16.84 16.33 27.72
C GLY A 317 -16.82 15.30 28.85
N GLN A 318 -16.06 14.21 28.71
CA GLN A 318 -15.89 13.19 29.76
C GLN A 318 -15.00 13.66 30.91
N VAL A 319 -13.96 14.46 30.64
CA VAL A 319 -13.10 15.03 31.70
C VAL A 319 -13.84 16.11 32.49
N MET A 320 -14.61 16.98 31.81
CA MET A 320 -15.49 17.96 32.47
C MET A 320 -16.53 17.29 33.34
N THR A 321 -17.28 16.31 32.83
CA THR A 321 -18.30 15.60 33.64
C THR A 321 -17.71 14.81 34.80
N LYS A 322 -16.46 14.33 34.69
CA LYS A 322 -15.76 13.63 35.78
C LYS A 322 -15.24 14.61 36.83
N MET A 323 -14.75 15.78 36.42
CA MET A 323 -14.36 16.88 37.32
C MET A 323 -15.57 17.47 38.06
N GLU A 324 -16.69 17.72 37.37
CA GLU A 324 -17.93 18.21 37.97
C GLU A 324 -18.51 17.23 39.01
N LYS A 325 -18.48 15.92 38.72
CA LYS A 325 -18.86 14.89 39.70
C LYS A 325 -17.92 14.85 40.91
N TYR A 326 -16.63 15.11 40.71
CA TYR A 326 -15.66 15.13 41.79
C TYR A 326 -15.85 16.37 42.69
N GLU A 327 -16.03 17.55 42.10
CA GLU A 327 -16.36 18.80 42.80
C GLU A 327 -17.64 18.66 43.64
N LEU A 328 -18.73 18.12 43.07
CA LEU A 328 -19.96 17.88 43.84
C LEU A 328 -19.78 16.87 44.98
N SER A 329 -18.93 15.85 44.80
CA SER A 329 -18.67 14.84 45.84
C SER A 329 -17.79 15.35 46.98
N VAL A 330 -17.02 16.42 46.77
CA VAL A 330 -16.17 17.04 47.80
C VAL A 330 -16.93 18.14 48.56
N MET A 331 -18.01 18.67 47.97
CA MET A 331 -18.85 19.71 48.56
C MET A 331 -20.07 19.19 49.36
N MET A 332 -20.40 17.89 49.28
CA MET A 332 -21.43 17.22 50.09
C MET A 332 -20.81 16.51 51.29
#